data_AF-A0A2D4H5A9-F1
#
_entry.id   AF-A0A2D4H5A9-F1
#
_cell.length_a   1.000
_cell.length_b   1.000
_cell.length_c   1.000
_cell.angle_alpha   90.00
_cell.angle_beta   90.00
_cell.angle_gamma   90.00
#
_symmetry.space_group_name_H-M   'P 1'
#
loop_
_entity.id
_entity.type
_entity.pdbx_description
1 polymer ?
#
loop_
_entity_poly.entity_id
_entity_poly.type
_entity_poly.pdbx_seq_one_letter_code
_entity_poly.pdbx_strand_id
1 'polypeptide(L)'
;IREDLCPRETTVPQITGCEALCVKWGQGVQMGLLISYLSPCCVSTALPELLEVIAELAVETPRLVVMGDFNLPSAGETSGVVREFMASMTAMDLTQLITGPTHTTMWNELPTELRVCGDLRIFKKGLKTH
;
A
#
# COMPACT_ATOMS: atom_id res chain seq x y z
N ILE A 1 15.68 11.87 24.85
CA ILE A 1 15.83 10.40 24.96
C ILE A 1 15.84 9.88 23.53
N ARG A 2 16.99 9.41 23.02
CA ARG A 2 17.06 8.68 21.75
C ARG A 2 16.83 7.22 22.14
N GLU A 3 15.60 6.74 21.97
CA GLU A 3 15.34 5.30 22.07
C GLU A 3 16.11 4.63 20.92
N ASP A 4 16.82 3.54 21.20
CA ASP A 4 17.47 2.75 20.15
C ASP A 4 16.37 2.11 19.29
N LEU A 5 16.10 2.73 18.14
CA LEU A 5 15.05 2.34 17.20
C LEU A 5 15.47 1.14 16.34
N CYS A 6 16.33 0.24 16.83
CA CYS A 6 16.97 -0.84 16.07
C CYS A 6 16.00 -1.48 15.05
N PRO A 7 16.04 -1.05 13.77
CA PRO A 7 15.01 -1.44 12.81
C PRO A 7 15.26 -2.87 12.38
N ARG A 8 14.18 -3.65 12.35
CA ARG A 8 14.22 -5.05 11.95
C ARG A 8 13.18 -5.27 10.88
N GLU A 9 13.66 -5.68 9.71
CA GLU A 9 12.79 -6.19 8.67
C GLU A 9 12.13 -7.49 9.15
N THR A 10 10.82 -7.59 8.94
CA THR A 10 10.03 -8.76 9.27
C THR A 10 9.46 -9.36 7.99
N THR A 11 9.37 -10.68 7.97
CA THR A 11 8.78 -11.41 6.86
C THR A 11 7.33 -11.00 6.67
N VAL A 12 6.97 -10.63 5.44
CA VAL A 12 5.59 -10.41 5.02
C VAL A 12 5.19 -11.57 4.11
N PRO A 13 3.96 -12.12 4.24
CA PRO A 13 3.45 -13.12 3.32
C PRO A 13 3.59 -12.66 1.86
N GLN A 14 3.97 -13.58 0.98
CA GLN A 14 4.05 -13.31 -0.45
C GLN A 14 2.64 -13.31 -1.04
N ILE A 15 2.23 -12.17 -1.58
CA ILE A 15 0.92 -11.98 -2.20
C ILE A 15 1.14 -11.78 -3.70
N THR A 16 0.47 -12.56 -4.53
CA THR A 16 0.63 -12.43 -5.99
C THR A 16 0.11 -11.08 -6.46
N GLY A 17 0.97 -10.26 -7.06
CA GLY A 17 0.60 -8.92 -7.52
C GLY A 17 0.66 -7.83 -6.44
N CYS A 18 1.23 -8.14 -5.27
CA CYS A 18 1.54 -7.15 -4.24
C CYS A 18 2.98 -7.35 -3.74
N GLU A 19 3.78 -6.28 -3.78
CA GLU A 19 5.09 -6.25 -3.16
C GLU A 19 4.99 -5.51 -1.83
N ALA A 20 5.56 -6.08 -0.76
CA ALA A 20 5.45 -5.47 0.56
C ALA A 20 6.74 -5.65 1.39
N LEU A 21 7.04 -4.63 2.17
CA LEU A 21 8.13 -4.60 3.14
C LEU A 21 7.58 -4.16 4.49
N CYS A 22 7.81 -4.94 5.53
CA CYS A 22 7.45 -4.56 6.89
C CYS A 22 8.72 -4.39 7.74
N VAL A 23 8.81 -3.25 8.43
CA VAL A 23 9.89 -2.96 9.36
C VAL A 23 9.28 -2.65 10.72
N LYS A 24 9.78 -3.31 11.76
CA LYS A 24 9.39 -3.05 13.16
C LYS A 24 10.57 -2.52 13.96
N TRP A 25 10.30 -1.65 14.92
CA TRP A 25 11.33 -1.13 15.82
C TRP A 25 10.79 -0.69 17.18
N GLY A 26 11.72 -0.55 18.14
CA GLY A 26 11.45 -0.16 19.52
C GLY A 26 11.57 -1.33 20.50
N GLN A 27 12.18 -1.09 21.67
CA GLN A 27 12.29 -2.08 22.76
C GLN A 27 11.09 -2.06 23.73
N GLY A 28 10.19 -1.08 23.59
CA GLY A 28 8.98 -0.90 24.40
C GLY A 28 7.71 -1.01 23.55
N VAL A 29 7.01 0.12 23.35
CA VAL A 29 5.87 0.17 22.41
C VAL A 29 6.42 -0.01 20.99
N GLN A 30 6.16 -1.18 20.40
CA GLN A 30 6.63 -1.49 19.06
C GLN A 30 5.95 -0.58 18.04
N MET A 31 6.75 0.07 17.20
CA MET A 31 6.29 0.78 16.02
C MET A 31 6.53 -0.08 14.78
N GLY A 32 5.62 0.00 13.83
CA GLY A 32 5.68 -0.74 12.58
C GLY A 32 5.48 0.18 11.40
N LEU A 33 6.17 -0.11 10.31
CA LEU A 33 5.93 0.47 9.00
C LEU A 33 5.72 -0.67 8.01
N LEU A 34 4.55 -0.70 7.39
CA LEU A 34 4.29 -1.51 6.21
C LEU A 34 4.32 -0.59 4.98
N ILE A 35 5.22 -0.89 4.05
CA ILE A 35 5.26 -0.28 2.72
C ILE A 35 4.75 -1.31 1.73
N SER A 36 3.72 -0.98 0.95
CA SER A 36 3.11 -1.89 -0.02
C SER A 36 2.95 -1.25 -1.40
N TYR A 37 3.15 -2.05 -2.44
CA TYR A 37 2.81 -1.72 -3.82
C TYR A 37 1.85 -2.78 -4.35
N LEU A 38 0.62 -2.38 -4.63
CA LEU A 38 -0.42 -3.24 -5.18
C LEU A 38 -0.54 -3.01 -6.67
N SER A 39 -0.26 -4.03 -7.48
CA SER A 39 -0.35 -3.94 -8.94
C SER A 39 -1.77 -3.56 -9.40
N PRO A 40 -1.93 -2.60 -10.33
CA PRO A 40 -3.24 -2.16 -10.80
C PRO A 40 -4.07 -3.30 -11.44
N CYS A 41 -3.40 -4.31 -12.00
CA CYS A 41 -4.05 -5.47 -12.61
C CYS A 41 -4.48 -6.55 -11.60
N CYS A 42 -4.05 -6.45 -10.34
CA CYS A 42 -4.26 -7.47 -9.32
C CYS A 42 -5.07 -6.94 -8.12
N VAL A 43 -5.55 -5.69 -8.16
CA VAL A 43 -6.22 -5.06 -7.02
C VAL A 43 -7.35 -5.93 -6.46
N SER A 44 -8.23 -6.46 -7.31
CA SER A 44 -9.38 -7.26 -6.85
C SER A 44 -9.00 -8.58 -6.17
N THR A 45 -7.84 -9.17 -6.51
CA THR A 45 -7.41 -10.47 -5.97
C THR A 45 -6.43 -10.31 -4.82
N ALA A 46 -5.51 -9.34 -4.90
CA ALA A 46 -4.45 -9.15 -3.92
C ALA A 46 -4.81 -8.20 -2.78
N LEU A 47 -5.81 -7.33 -2.96
CA LEU A 47 -6.23 -6.42 -1.89
C LEU A 47 -6.82 -7.16 -0.67
N PRO A 48 -7.69 -8.19 -0.81
CA PRO A 48 -8.18 -8.93 0.34
C PRO A 48 -7.04 -9.58 1.15
N GLU A 49 -6.10 -10.24 0.46
CA GLU A 49 -4.91 -10.84 1.10
C GLU A 49 -4.06 -9.78 1.81
N LEU A 50 -3.86 -8.61 1.19
CA LEU A 50 -3.13 -7.51 1.81
C LEU A 50 -3.85 -6.96 3.05
N LEU A 51 -5.18 -6.89 3.03
CA LEU A 51 -5.97 -6.45 4.18
C LEU A 51 -5.88 -7.42 5.36
N GLU A 52 -5.83 -8.73 5.11
CA GLU A 52 -5.58 -9.74 6.15
C GLU A 52 -4.22 -9.52 6.81
N VAL A 53 -3.17 -9.30 6.01
CA VAL A 53 -1.82 -8.98 6.53
C VAL A 53 -1.81 -7.69 7.35
N ILE A 54 -2.50 -6.64 6.89
CA ILE A 54 -2.59 -5.38 7.64
C ILE A 54 -3.32 -5.60 8.97
N ALA A 55 -4.39 -6.39 8.99
CA ALA A 55 -5.15 -6.68 10.20
C ALA A 55 -4.30 -7.41 11.24
N GLU A 56 -3.55 -8.43 10.83
CA GLU A 56 -2.61 -9.14 11.70
C GLU A 56 -1.55 -8.17 12.26
N LEU A 57 -0.94 -7.36 11.40
CA LEU A 57 0.09 -6.39 11.81
C LEU A 57 -0.46 -5.31 12.74
N ALA A 58 -1.71 -4.87 12.56
CA ALA A 58 -2.35 -3.87 13.41
C ALA A 58 -2.60 -4.40 14.83
N VAL A 59 -2.94 -5.70 14.96
CA VAL A 59 -3.06 -6.37 16.26
C VAL A 59 -1.70 -6.53 16.93
N GLU A 60 -0.68 -6.94 16.17
CA GLU A 60 0.67 -7.15 16.71
C GLU A 60 1.41 -5.85 17.04
N THR A 61 1.11 -4.77 16.32
CA THR A 61 1.91 -3.54 16.32
C THR A 61 1.00 -2.33 16.56
N PRO A 62 0.80 -1.91 17.83
CA PRO A 62 -0.15 -0.85 18.18
C PRO A 62 0.12 0.51 17.53
N ARG A 63 1.32 0.72 17.00
CA ARG A 63 1.73 1.93 16.25
C ARG A 63 2.16 1.56 14.84
N LEU A 64 1.24 0.94 14.10
CA LEU A 64 1.45 0.59 12.69
C LEU A 64 1.15 1.80 11.80
N VAL A 65 2.11 2.11 10.92
CA VAL A 65 1.90 2.99 9.77
C VAL A 65 1.84 2.11 8.53
N VAL A 66 0.76 2.23 7.77
CA VAL A 66 0.61 1.58 6.47
C VAL A 66 0.71 2.64 5.40
N MET A 67 1.66 2.48 4.48
CA MET A 67 1.87 3.37 3.36
C MET A 67 2.06 2.56 2.09
N GLY A 68 1.62 3.10 0.96
CA GLY A 68 1.78 2.38 -0.29
C GLY A 68 1.05 3.02 -1.45
N ASP A 69 1.31 2.47 -2.63
CA ASP A 69 0.48 2.68 -3.78
C ASP A 69 -0.47 1.50 -3.92
N PHE A 70 -1.75 1.73 -3.61
CA PHE A 70 -2.78 0.71 -3.67
C PHE A 70 -3.47 0.65 -5.04
N ASN A 71 -3.14 1.57 -5.96
CA ASN A 71 -3.84 1.72 -7.24
C ASN A 71 -5.39 1.83 -7.08
N LEU A 72 -5.84 2.32 -5.93
CA LEU A 72 -7.25 2.60 -5.65
C LEU A 72 -7.57 4.03 -6.08
N PRO A 73 -8.66 4.26 -6.83
CA PRO A 73 -9.02 5.60 -7.25
C PRO A 73 -9.31 6.48 -6.02
N SER A 74 -8.72 7.69 -5.99
CA SER A 74 -8.93 8.65 -4.92
C SER A 74 -10.39 9.13 -4.92
N ALA A 75 -11.19 8.58 -4.01
CA ALA A 75 -12.55 9.03 -3.68
C ALA A 75 -13.45 9.37 -4.89
N GLY A 76 -13.95 8.33 -5.56
CA GLY A 76 -15.28 8.33 -6.14
C GLY A 76 -16.01 7.12 -5.58
N GLU A 77 -17.18 7.31 -4.97
CA GLU A 77 -18.00 6.28 -4.28
C GLU A 77 -18.48 5.13 -5.20
N THR A 78 -17.94 5.00 -6.40
CA THR A 78 -18.47 4.17 -7.48
C THR A 78 -17.84 2.77 -7.56
N SER A 79 -16.70 2.51 -6.91
CA SER A 79 -16.05 1.19 -6.90
C SER A 79 -16.26 0.46 -5.57
N GLY A 80 -16.88 -0.72 -5.61
CA GLY A 80 -17.11 -1.58 -4.44
C GLY A 80 -15.82 -1.90 -3.68
N VAL A 81 -14.70 -2.04 -4.41
CA VAL A 81 -13.37 -2.33 -3.86
C VAL A 81 -12.87 -1.21 -2.94
N VAL A 82 -13.08 0.06 -3.31
CA VAL A 82 -12.68 1.20 -2.46
C VAL A 82 -13.52 1.23 -1.19
N ARG A 83 -14.81 0.93 -1.29
CA ARG A 83 -15.70 0.88 -0.12
C ARG A 83 -15.29 -0.23 0.85
N GLU A 84 -14.98 -1.41 0.34
CA GLU A 84 -14.48 -2.53 1.14
C GLU A 84 -13.14 -2.18 1.80
N PHE A 85 -12.22 -1.57 1.05
CA PHE A 85 -10.96 -1.08 1.61
C PHE A 85 -11.18 -0.12 2.77
N MET A 86 -12.01 0.92 2.58
CA MET A 86 -12.29 1.90 3.63
C MET A 86 -13.02 1.28 4.84
N ALA A 87 -13.92 0.32 4.60
CA ALA A 87 -14.59 -0.40 5.67
C ALA A 87 -13.59 -1.23 6.50
N SER A 88 -12.66 -1.92 5.84
CA SER A 88 -11.60 -2.66 6.52
C SER A 88 -10.66 -1.75 7.29
N MET A 89 -10.24 -0.62 6.71
CA MET A 89 -9.43 0.38 7.42
C MET A 89 -10.14 0.90 8.69
N THR A 90 -11.45 1.14 8.60
CA THR A 90 -12.27 1.54 9.75
C THR A 90 -12.36 0.43 10.80
N ALA A 91 -12.54 -0.83 10.38
CA ALA A 91 -12.60 -1.97 11.29
C ALA A 91 -11.26 -2.21 12.03
N MET A 92 -10.15 -1.83 11.41
CA MET A 92 -8.80 -1.91 11.99
C MET A 92 -8.40 -0.66 12.80
N ASP A 93 -9.30 0.31 12.97
CA ASP A 93 -9.05 1.60 13.64
C ASP A 93 -7.88 2.39 13.01
N LEU A 94 -7.65 2.22 11.71
CA LEU A 94 -6.62 2.94 10.97
C LEU A 94 -7.15 4.28 10.47
N THR A 95 -6.42 5.36 10.80
CA THR A 95 -6.75 6.70 10.33
C THR A 95 -6.07 6.99 9.00
N GLN A 96 -6.85 7.38 7.99
CA GLN A 96 -6.33 7.79 6.69
C GLN A 96 -5.70 9.19 6.77
N LEU A 97 -4.46 9.34 6.30
CA LEU A 97 -3.76 10.62 6.19
C LEU A 97 -3.42 10.90 4.71
N ILE A 98 -4.33 11.57 4.01
CA ILE A 98 -4.11 12.02 2.62
C ILE A 98 -4.32 13.54 2.55
N THR A 99 -3.34 14.25 1.99
CA THR A 99 -3.40 15.71 1.80
C THR A 99 -3.25 16.06 0.33
N GLY A 100 -4.38 16.04 -0.40
CA GLY A 100 -4.44 16.35 -1.83
C GLY A 100 -4.31 15.14 -2.76
N PRO A 101 -4.28 15.35 -4.09
CA PRO A 101 -4.15 14.28 -5.07
C PRO A 101 -2.81 13.55 -4.89
N THR A 102 -2.86 12.24 -4.67
CA THR A 102 -1.67 11.38 -4.63
C THR A 102 -1.12 11.09 -6.03
N HIS A 103 -1.99 11.18 -7.04
CA HIS A 103 -1.67 11.05 -8.45
C HIS A 103 -2.06 12.33 -9.20
N THR A 104 -1.08 13.06 -9.70
CA THR A 104 -1.31 14.30 -10.48
C THR A 104 -1.68 14.01 -11.93
N THR A 105 -2.38 14.96 -12.56
CA THR A 105 -2.88 14.96 -13.95
C THR A 105 -1.92 14.40 -15.00
N MET A 106 -0.62 14.61 -14.85
CA MET A 106 0.43 14.07 -15.74
C MET A 106 0.36 12.55 -15.90
N TRP A 107 -0.09 11.79 -14.89
CA TRP A 107 -0.26 10.35 -15.02
C TRP A 107 -1.40 9.96 -15.95
N ASN A 108 -2.51 10.70 -15.90
CA ASN A 108 -3.67 10.44 -16.76
C ASN A 108 -3.40 10.79 -18.23
N GLU A 109 -2.32 11.54 -18.50
CA GLU A 109 -1.82 11.83 -19.84
C GLU A 109 -0.95 10.70 -20.41
N LEU A 110 -0.50 9.74 -19.58
CA LEU A 110 0.27 8.60 -20.07
C LEU A 110 -0.62 7.60 -20.81
N PRO A 111 -0.08 6.94 -21.87
CA PRO A 111 -0.76 5.84 -22.55
C PRO A 111 -1.29 4.80 -21.57
N THR A 112 -2.50 4.29 -21.81
CA THR A 112 -3.15 3.26 -20.97
C THR A 112 -2.25 2.05 -20.73
N GLU A 113 -1.47 1.66 -21.74
CA GLU A 113 -0.51 0.56 -21.70
C GLU A 113 0.59 0.74 -20.64
N LEU A 114 0.99 1.98 -20.36
CA LEU A 114 1.96 2.29 -19.30
C LEU A 114 1.29 2.35 -17.92
N ARG A 115 0.04 2.82 -17.87
CA ARG A 115 -0.74 2.91 -16.64
C ARG A 115 -1.19 1.55 -16.10
N VAL A 116 -1.36 0.56 -16.98
CA VAL A 116 -1.76 -0.81 -16.62
C VAL A 116 -0.57 -1.78 -16.55
N CYS A 117 0.65 -1.26 -16.58
CA CYS A 117 1.84 -2.09 -16.60
C CYS A 117 2.10 -2.70 -15.21
N GLY A 118 2.07 -4.03 -15.12
CA GLY A 118 2.37 -4.77 -13.87
C GLY A 118 3.86 -5.01 -13.61
N ASP A 119 4.77 -4.60 -14.51
CA ASP A 119 6.22 -4.81 -14.37
C ASP A 119 6.98 -3.48 -14.49
N LEU A 120 7.73 -3.14 -13.42
CA LEU A 120 8.47 -1.88 -13.31
C LEU A 120 9.52 -1.68 -14.42
N ARG A 121 10.09 -2.75 -14.97
CA ARG A 121 11.06 -2.68 -16.08
C ARG A 121 10.37 -2.30 -17.38
N ILE A 122 9.17 -2.83 -17.62
CA ILE A 122 8.35 -2.50 -18.80
C ILE A 122 7.87 -1.05 -18.70
N PHE A 123 7.37 -0.64 -17.53
CA PHE A 123 6.99 0.75 -17.26
C PHE A 123 8.14 1.73 -17.54
N LYS A 124 9.35 1.45 -17.02
CA LYS A 124 10.56 2.26 -17.27
C LYS A 124 10.96 2.33 -18.74
N LYS A 125 10.72 1.28 -19.52
CA LYS A 125 11.05 1.25 -20.95
C LYS A 125 10.12 2.16 -21.74
N GLY A 126 8.82 2.14 -21.44
CA GLY A 126 7.83 2.97 -22.14
C GLY A 126 7.87 4.46 -21.79
N LEU A 127 8.40 4.81 -20.62
CA LEU A 127 8.72 6.21 -20.28
C LEU A 127 9.87 6.80 -21.09
N LYS A 128 10.73 5.99 -21.74
CA LYS A 128 11.83 6.49 -22.58
C LYS A 128 11.42 6.75 -24.03
N THR A 129 10.23 6.30 -24.42
CA THR A 129 9.72 6.40 -25.79
C THR A 129 8.73 7.55 -25.97
N HIS A 130 8.43 8.29 -24.90
CA HIS A 130 7.58 9.48 -24.86
C HIS A 130 8.31 10.61 -24.14
#